data_AF-A0A257VSL8-F1
#
_entry.id   AF-A0A257VSL8-F1
#
_cell.length_a   1.000
_cell.length_b   1.000
_cell.length_c   1.000
_cell.angle_alpha   90.00
_cell.angle_beta   90.00
_cell.angle_gamma   90.00
#
_symmetry.space_group_name_H-M   'P 1'
#
loop_
_entity.id
_entity.type
_entity.pdbx_description
1 polymer ?
#
loop_
_entity_poly.entity_id
_entity_poly.type
_entity_poly.pdbx_seq_one_letter_code
_entity_poly.pdbx_strand_id
1 'polypeptide(L)' 'MKTLFLSLVAATALLAQGGKTHLKVGDVAPGFEKLPSSVPGKSFSLADFKGKQNVVLAFFPLAFTGG' A
#
# COMPACT_ATOMS: atom_id res chain seq x y z
N MET A 1 40.91 18.48 22.73
CA MET A 1 39.83 17.63 23.30
C MET A 1 38.69 17.64 22.29
N LYS A 2 38.77 16.73 21.31
CA LYS A 2 38.02 15.46 21.23
C LYS A 2 36.53 15.67 20.86
N THR A 3 36.27 15.46 19.54
CA THR A 3 35.06 14.86 18.92
C THR A 3 33.73 15.58 19.15
N LEU A 4 33.19 16.40 18.23
CA LEU A 4 32.55 16.07 16.94
C LEU A 4 31.57 14.88 17.02
N PHE A 5 30.30 15.17 17.36
CA PHE A 5 29.20 14.21 17.26
C PHE A 5 28.50 14.37 15.90
N LEU A 6 28.89 13.52 14.96
CA LEU A 6 28.17 13.23 13.73
C LEU A 6 27.67 11.79 13.84
N SER A 7 26.36 11.59 14.02
CA SER A 7 25.65 10.32 13.85
C SER A 7 24.16 10.57 14.14
N LEU A 8 23.16 9.95 13.55
CA LEU A 8 23.01 9.08 12.38
C LEU A 8 21.49 8.84 12.36
N VAL A 9 20.73 9.50 11.48
CA VAL A 9 19.34 9.10 11.20
C VAL A 9 19.21 8.93 9.70
N ALA A 10 19.79 7.84 9.21
CA ALA A 10 19.56 7.32 7.87
C ALA A 10 18.92 5.94 8.03
N ALA A 11 17.58 5.85 8.07
CA ALA A 11 16.90 4.54 8.08
C ALA A 11 15.40 4.53 7.72
N THR A 12 14.81 5.51 7.03
CA THR A 12 13.35 5.45 6.72
C THR A 12 12.97 5.21 5.25
N ALA A 13 13.91 5.06 4.32
CA ALA A 13 13.58 4.89 2.89
C ALA A 13 13.73 3.45 2.34
N LEU A 14 13.91 2.43 3.18
CA LEU A 14 14.01 1.03 2.71
C LEU A 14 12.65 0.33 2.43
N LEU A 15 11.50 1.00 2.60
CA LEU A 15 10.20 0.35 2.47
C LEU A 15 9.59 0.34 1.06
N ALA A 16 10.27 0.88 0.04
CA ALA A 16 9.76 0.89 -1.34
C ALA A 16 10.48 -0.12 -2.25
N GLN A 17 10.81 -1.31 -1.73
CA GLN A 17 11.10 -2.44 -2.62
C GLN A 17 9.76 -3.05 -3.05
N GLY A 18 9.32 -2.70 -4.25
CA GLY A 18 8.21 -3.37 -4.95
C GLY A 18 8.58 -4.82 -5.24
N GLY A 19 8.53 -5.68 -4.22
CA GLY A 19 8.73 -7.11 -4.34
C GLY A 19 7.54 -7.74 -5.05
N LYS A 20 7.81 -8.79 -5.84
CA LYS A 20 6.75 -9.69 -6.33
C LYS A 20 5.96 -10.16 -5.10
N THR A 21 4.68 -9.78 -5.01
CA THR A 21 3.86 -10.07 -3.83
C THR A 21 3.46 -11.54 -3.83
N HIS A 22 4.28 -12.38 -3.19
CA HIS A 22 3.98 -13.78 -2.91
C HIS A 22 3.02 -13.88 -1.71
N LEU A 23 1.85 -13.24 -1.84
CA LEU A 23 0.84 -13.28 -0.79
C LEU A 23 0.30 -14.70 -0.66
N LYS A 24 0.19 -15.18 0.58
CA LYS A 24 -0.49 -16.43 0.93
C LYS A 24 -1.69 -16.14 1.82
N VAL A 25 -2.60 -17.11 1.91
CA VAL A 25 -3.75 -17.03 2.81
C VAL A 25 -3.27 -16.79 4.25
N GLY A 26 -3.92 -15.85 4.93
CA GLY A 26 -3.57 -15.43 6.29
C GLY A 26 -2.57 -14.27 6.36
N ASP A 27 -1.90 -13.91 5.27
CA ASP A 27 -1.07 -12.71 5.25
C ASP A 27 -1.94 -11.46 5.38
N VAL A 28 -1.42 -10.47 6.11
CA VAL A 28 -2.05 -9.15 6.19
C VAL A 28 -2.00 -8.49 4.82
N ALA A 29 -3.15 -8.04 4.32
CA ALA A 29 -3.23 -7.33 3.05
C ALA A 29 -2.36 -6.06 3.05
N PRO A 30 -1.64 -5.75 1.96
CA PRO A 30 -0.89 -4.51 1.83
C PRO A 30 -1.79 -3.27 1.97
N GLY A 31 -1.24 -2.17 2.47
CA GLY A 31 -1.97 -0.90 2.56
C GLY A 31 -2.16 -0.28 1.18
N PHE A 32 -3.39 -0.34 0.64
CA PHE A 32 -3.78 0.48 -0.50
C PHE A 32 -4.45 1.74 0.02
N GLU A 33 -3.95 2.89 -0.41
CA GLU A 33 -4.40 4.20 0.03
C GLU A 33 -4.73 5.08 -1.17
N LYS A 34 -5.66 6.01 -0.97
CA LYS A 34 -6.07 7.01 -1.97
C LYS A 34 -6.45 6.40 -3.34
N LEU A 35 -7.08 5.23 -3.32
CA LEU A 35 -7.61 4.62 -4.54
C LEU A 35 -8.69 5.53 -5.15
N PRO A 36 -8.60 5.86 -6.44
CA PRO A 36 -9.60 6.70 -7.09
C PRO A 36 -10.94 5.97 -7.13
N SER A 37 -12.00 6.71 -6.83
CA SER A 37 -13.38 6.23 -6.95
C SER A 37 -13.99 6.69 -8.27
N SER A 38 -14.91 5.89 -8.81
CA SER A 38 -15.82 6.34 -9.86
C SER A 38 -16.78 7.44 -9.38
N VAL A 39 -16.95 7.61 -8.07
CA VAL A 39 -17.69 8.71 -7.47
C VAL A 39 -16.75 9.93 -7.35
N PRO A 40 -17.07 11.08 -7.98
CA PRO A 40 -16.23 12.27 -7.94
C PRO A 40 -15.90 12.72 -6.52
N GLY A 41 -14.63 13.09 -6.29
CA GLY A 41 -14.15 13.61 -5.01
C GLY A 41 -14.02 12.56 -3.89
N LYS A 42 -14.32 11.28 -4.15
CA LYS A 42 -14.09 10.20 -3.20
C LYS A 42 -12.80 9.46 -3.50
N SER A 43 -12.11 9.08 -2.44
CA SER A 43 -11.01 8.13 -2.47
C SER A 43 -11.21 7.08 -1.38
N PHE A 44 -10.58 5.93 -1.55
CA PHE A 44 -10.71 4.83 -0.62
C PHE A 44 -9.34 4.30 -0.19
N SER A 45 -9.26 3.88 1.07
CA SER A 45 -8.14 3.12 1.60
C SER A 45 -8.66 1.80 2.16
N LEU A 46 -7.86 0.73 2.13
CA LEU A 46 -8.28 -0.55 2.72
C LEU A 46 -8.57 -0.44 4.23
N ALA A 47 -7.84 0.43 4.93
CA ALA A 47 -8.03 0.66 6.35
C ALA A 47 -9.44 1.15 6.70
N ASP A 48 -10.13 1.84 5.77
CA ASP A 48 -11.48 2.37 5.98
C ASP A 48 -12.50 1.26 6.24
N PHE A 49 -12.23 0.06 5.70
CA PHE A 49 -13.11 -1.11 5.73
C PHE A 49 -12.71 -2.17 6.76
N LYS A 50 -11.51 -2.06 7.34
CA LYS A 50 -10.96 -3.07 8.25
C LYS A 50 -11.86 -3.26 9.47
N GLY A 51 -12.29 -4.50 9.71
CA GLY A 51 -13.18 -4.87 10.82
C GLY A 51 -14.64 -4.45 10.64
N LYS A 52 -14.99 -3.82 9.52
CA LYS A 52 -16.36 -3.38 9.23
C LYS A 52 -17.04 -4.26 8.18
N GLN A 53 -16.29 -4.70 7.18
CA GLN A 53 -16.80 -5.56 6.10
C GLN A 53 -15.68 -6.35 5.44
N ASN A 54 -16.07 -7.44 4.76
CA ASN A 54 -15.16 -8.17 3.89
C ASN A 54 -14.98 -7.38 2.59
N VAL A 55 -13.74 -7.35 2.07
CA VAL A 55 -13.38 -6.61 0.85
C VAL A 55 -12.73 -7.56 -0.14
N VAL A 56 -13.18 -7.52 -1.38
CA VAL A 56 -12.58 -8.27 -2.50
C VAL A 56 -11.79 -7.29 -3.37
N LEU A 57 -10.51 -7.60 -3.62
CA LEU A 57 -9.65 -6.85 -4.54
C LEU A 57 -9.54 -7.58 -5.87
N ALA A 58 -10.06 -6.97 -6.93
CA ALA A 58 -9.95 -7.48 -8.29
C ALA A 58 -8.95 -6.63 -9.08
N PHE A 59 -7.83 -7.23 -9.46
CA PHE A 59 -6.85 -6.60 -10.36
C PHE A 59 -7.16 -7.02 -11.79
N PHE A 60 -7.18 -6.06 -12.70
CA PHE A 60 -7.39 -6.29 -14.13
C PHE A 60 -6.35 -5.49 -14.93
N PRO A 61 -5.93 -5.98 -16.11
CA PRO A 61 -4.77 -5.43 -16.82
C PRO A 61 -5.06 -4.08 -17.47
N LEU A 62 -6.25 -3.92 -18.09
CA LEU A 62 -6.59 -2.71 -18.84
C LEU A 62 -8.11 -2.52 -18.89
N ALA A 63 -8.54 -1.25 -18.85
CA ALA A 63 -9.95 -0.88 -19.01
C ALA A 63 -10.38 -0.93 -20.49
N PHE A 64 -11.68 -1.10 -20.73
CA PHE A 64 -12.29 -1.08 -22.07
C PHE A 64 -11.79 -2.17 -23.05
N THR A 65 -11.32 -3.29 -22.52
CA THR A 65 -11.01 -4.49 -23.30
C THR A 65 -12.08 -5.56 -23.10
N GLY A 66 -12.20 -6.50 -24.04
CA GLY A 66 -13.16 -7.62 -23.95
C GLY A 66 -12.82 -8.66 -22.88
N GLY A 67 -11.59 -8.61 -22.33
CA GLY A 67 -11.02 -9.67 -21.51
C GLY A 67 -10.34 -10.73 -22.35
#